data_AF-A0A510IZR0-F1
#
_entry.id   AF-A0A510IZR0-F1
#
_cell.length_a   1.000
_cell.length_b   1.000
_cell.length_c   1.000
_cell.angle_alpha   90.00
_cell.angle_beta   90.00
_cell.angle_gamma   90.00
#
_symmetry.space_group_name_H-M   'P 1'
#
loop_
_entity.id
_entity.type
_entity.pdbx_description
1 polymer ?
#
loop_
_entity_poly.entity_id
_entity_poly.type
_entity_poly.pdbx_seq_one_letter_code
_entity_poly.pdbx_strand_id
1 'polypeptide(L)' 'MRDKSLVIQSEVHGIQVYKAALDKVETLAQYATDFATRVLELDGPLPIAMFANSKLMDEKELEELQEMLNGWPDAD' A
#
# COMPACT_ATOMS: atom_id res chain seq x y z
N MET A 1 -7.92 -13.90 -2.82
CA MET A 1 -7.50 -12.58 -3.34
C MET A 1 -8.57 -11.94 -4.21
N ARG A 2 -9.13 -12.65 -5.21
CA ARG A 2 -10.29 -12.17 -5.98
C ARG A 2 -11.51 -11.87 -5.11
N ASP A 3 -11.85 -12.77 -4.19
CA ASP A 3 -13.00 -12.57 -3.28
C ASP A 3 -12.77 -11.45 -2.25
N LYS A 4 -11.53 -11.00 -2.11
CA LYS A 4 -11.13 -9.81 -1.32
C LYS A 4 -10.95 -8.57 -2.20
N SER A 5 -11.30 -8.66 -3.49
CA SER A 5 -11.16 -7.60 -4.48
C SER A 5 -9.72 -7.06 -4.66
N LEU A 6 -8.69 -7.84 -4.31
CA LEU A 6 -7.29 -7.42 -4.46
C LEU A 6 -6.75 -7.67 -5.87
N VAL A 7 -7.38 -8.58 -6.61
CA VAL A 7 -6.99 -8.93 -7.98
C VAL A 7 -8.22 -9.07 -8.86
N ILE A 8 -8.08 -8.64 -10.11
CA ILE A 8 -9.05 -8.88 -11.17
C ILE A 8 -8.63 -10.15 -11.90
N GLN A 9 -9.60 -11.04 -12.13
CA GLN A 9 -9.42 -12.25 -12.91
C GLN A 9 -10.07 -12.06 -14.29
N SER A 10 -9.37 -12.46 -15.35
CA SER A 10 -9.91 -12.53 -16.71
C SER A 10 -9.42 -13.79 -17.41
N GLU A 11 -10.08 -14.19 -18.49
CA GLU A 11 -9.65 -15.31 -19.32
C GLU A 11 -9.10 -14.80 -20.66
N VAL A 12 -7.92 -15.28 -21.05
CA VAL A 12 -7.28 -14.97 -22.33
C VAL A 12 -6.84 -16.29 -22.96
N HIS A 13 -7.44 -16.66 -24.10
CA HIS A 13 -7.17 -17.92 -24.80
C HIS A 13 -7.30 -19.19 -23.92
N GLY A 14 -8.32 -19.26 -23.05
CA GLY A 14 -8.51 -20.39 -22.14
C GLY A 14 -7.60 -20.37 -20.89
N ILE A 15 -6.76 -19.35 -20.74
CA ILE A 15 -5.84 -19.19 -19.61
C ILE A 15 -6.40 -18.14 -18.66
N GLN A 16 -6.40 -18.46 -17.36
CA GLN A 16 -6.75 -17.51 -16.31
C GLN A 16 -5.60 -16.53 -16.07
N VAL A 17 -5.87 -15.25 -16.28
CA VAL A 17 -4.94 -14.13 -16.10
C VAL A 17 -5.40 -13.31 -14.89
N TYR A 18 -4.46 -12.95 -14.04
CA TYR A 18 -4.70 -12.13 -12.86
C TYR A 18 -3.90 -10.85 -12.94
N LYS A 19 -4.54 -9.74 -12.61
CA LYS A 19 -3.89 -8.43 -12.49
C LYS A 19 -4.25 -7.80 -11.14
N ALA A 20 -3.36 -6.95 -10.63
CA ALA A 20 -3.66 -6.15 -9.44
C ALA A 20 -4.93 -5.32 -9.69
N ALA A 21 -5.84 -5.31 -8.71
CA ALA A 21 -7.02 -4.47 -8.73
C ALA A 21 -6.78 -3.14 -8.01
N LEU A 22 -5.80 -3.13 -7.11
CA LEU A 22 -5.46 -1.99 -6.25
C LEU A 22 -4.07 -1.47 -6.59
N ASP A 23 -3.86 -0.19 -6.28
CA ASP A 23 -2.55 0.44 -6.39
C ASP A 23 -1.59 -0.11 -5.33
N LYS A 24 -0.32 -0.27 -5.70
CA LYS A 24 0.70 -0.86 -4.85
C LYS A 24 1.09 0.08 -3.71
N VAL A 25 1.38 1.34 -4.02
CA VAL A 25 1.84 2.36 -3.07
C VAL A 25 0.75 2.61 -2.04
N GLU A 26 -0.49 2.80 -2.50
CA GLU A 26 -1.65 2.98 -1.63
C GLU A 26 -1.88 1.77 -0.72
N THR A 27 -1.82 0.55 -1.26
CA THR A 27 -2.02 -0.68 -0.47
C THR A 27 -0.97 -0.81 0.64
N LEU A 28 0.29 -0.48 0.35
CA LEU A 28 1.37 -0.53 1.34
C LEU A 28 1.23 0.55 2.41
N ALA A 29 0.83 1.77 2.02
CA ALA A 29 0.57 2.86 2.95
C ALA A 29 -0.54 2.51 3.95
N GLN A 30 -1.68 2.00 3.45
CA GLN A 30 -2.79 1.58 4.29
C GLN A 30 -2.39 0.44 5.25
N TYR A 31 -1.68 -0.56 4.74
CA TYR A 31 -1.20 -1.67 5.56
C TYR A 31 -0.27 -1.21 6.69
N ALA A 32 0.71 -0.37 6.38
CA ALA A 32 1.69 0.08 7.37
C ALA A 32 1.07 1.04 8.39
N THR A 33 0.14 1.90 7.96
CA THR A 33 -0.62 2.77 8.87
C THR A 33 -1.42 1.94 9.86
N ASP A 34 -2.19 0.98 9.35
CA ASP A 34 -2.99 0.08 10.18
C ASP A 34 -2.14 -0.73 11.17
N PHE A 35 -0.98 -1.20 10.74
CA PHE A 35 -0.04 -1.91 11.60
C PHE A 35 0.58 -0.98 12.66
N ALA A 36 1.03 0.22 12.26
CA ALA A 36 1.61 1.20 13.17
C ALA A 36 0.64 1.60 14.28
N THR A 37 -0.62 1.86 13.94
CA THR A 37 -1.62 2.26 14.94
C THR A 37 -2.08 1.09 15.80
N ARG A 38 -2.43 -0.06 15.21
CA ARG A 38 -3.09 -1.14 15.97
C ARG A 38 -2.14 -2.11 16.65
N VAL A 39 -0.89 -2.20 16.19
CA VAL A 39 0.09 -3.16 16.72
C VAL A 39 1.22 -2.45 17.44
N LEU A 40 1.70 -1.33 16.90
CA LEU A 40 2.80 -0.58 17.50
C LEU A 40 2.34 0.57 18.39
N GLU A 41 1.03 0.88 18.43
CA GLU A 41 0.43 1.97 19.20
C GLU A 41 1.12 3.31 18.92
N LEU A 42 1.40 3.58 17.64
CA LEU A 42 1.92 4.87 17.17
C LEU A 42 0.75 5.81 16.84
N ASP A 43 0.54 6.81 17.69
CA ASP A 43 -0.56 7.78 17.60
C ASP A 43 -0.23 8.99 16.68
N GLY A 44 0.55 8.80 15.63
CA GLY A 44 1.03 9.88 14.77
C GLY A 44 1.18 9.46 13.31
N PRO A 45 1.41 10.42 12.40
CA PRO A 45 1.53 10.14 10.97
C PRO A 45 2.66 9.14 10.71
N LEU A 46 2.41 8.20 9.81
CA LEU A 46 3.34 7.14 9.49
C LEU A 46 4.66 7.72 8.92
N PRO A 47 5.82 7.52 9.57
CA PRO A 47 7.07 8.06 9.06
C PRO A 47 7.50 7.33 7.79
N ILE A 48 7.84 8.06 6.72
CA ILE A 48 8.35 7.46 5.47
C ILE A 48 9.61 6.59 5.71
N ALA A 49 10.37 6.90 6.76
CA ALA A 49 11.54 6.14 7.18
C ALA A 49 11.22 4.66 7.48
N MET A 50 9.97 4.31 7.80
CA MET A 50 9.53 2.90 7.92
C MET A 50 9.71 2.10 6.62
N PHE A 51 9.76 2.78 5.48
CA PHE A 51 9.94 2.19 4.15
C PHE A 51 11.34 2.44 3.55
N ALA A 52 12.20 3.20 4.24
CA ALA A 52 13.55 3.46 3.76
C ALA A 52 14.35 2.15 3.65
N ASN A 53 15.05 1.97 2.52
CA ASN A 53 15.74 0.72 2.14
C ASN A 53 14.84 -0.51 1.97
N SER A 54 13.53 -0.33 1.82
CA SER A 54 12.62 -1.42 1.48
C SER A 54 12.90 -1.92 0.06
N LYS A 55 13.03 -3.24 -0.10
CA LYS A 55 13.01 -3.86 -1.45
C LYS A 55 11.64 -3.81 -2.12
N LEU A 56 10.61 -3.37 -1.39
CA LEU A 56 9.24 -3.31 -1.90
C LEU A 56 8.98 -2.05 -2.70
N MET A 57 9.79 -1.00 -2.58
CA MET A 57 9.54 0.30 -3.22
C MET A 57 10.81 0.85 -3.85
N ASP A 58 10.70 1.37 -5.08
CA ASP A 58 11.76 2.14 -5.70
C ASP A 58 11.72 3.63 -5.28
N GLU A 59 12.72 4.42 -5.71
CA GLU A 59 12.83 5.83 -5.35
C GLU A 59 11.60 6.65 -5.76
N LYS A 60 11.01 6.35 -6.92
CA LYS A 60 9.83 7.06 -7.41
C LYS A 60 8.59 6.70 -6.59
N GLU A 61 8.43 5.42 -6.26
CA GLU A 61 7.34 4.95 -5.41
C GLU A 61 7.44 5.52 -3.99
N LEU A 62 8.65 5.76 -3.48
CA LEU A 62 8.87 6.45 -2.21
C LEU A 62 8.49 7.93 -2.27
N GLU A 63 8.82 8.63 -3.35
CA GLU A 63 8.37 10.01 -3.56
C GLU A 63 6.83 10.09 -3.61
N GLU A 64 6.19 9.21 -4.37
CA GLU A 64 4.72 9.10 -4.44
C GLU A 64 4.12 8.84 -3.06
N LEU A 65 4.69 7.91 -2.30
CA LEU A 65 4.27 7.64 -0.93
C LEU A 65 4.40 8.86 -0.02
N GLN A 66 5.49 9.62 -0.14
CA GLN A 66 5.70 10.83 0.65
C GLN A 66 4.60 11.86 0.39
N GLU A 67 4.24 12.06 -0.88
CA GLU A 67 3.17 12.97 -1.28
C GLU A 67 1.82 12.51 -0.73
N MET A 68 1.52 11.20 -0.81
CA MET A 68 0.30 10.62 -0.26
C MET A 68 0.20 10.81 1.26
N LEU A 69 1.30 10.56 1.98
CA LEU A 69 1.34 10.68 3.44
C LEU A 69 1.20 12.14 3.91
N ASN A 70 1.74 13.11 3.17
CA ASN A 70 1.59 14.52 3.50
C ASN A 70 0.15 15.03 3.39
N GLY A 71 -0.68 14.38 2.55
CA GLY A 71 -2.11 14.69 2.40
C GLY A 71 -3.02 13.74 3.19
N TRP A 72 -2.46 12.81 3.95
CA TRP A 72 -3.23 11.81 4.69
C TRP A 72 -3.91 12.48 5.88
N PRO A 73 -5.20 12.20 6.15
CA PRO A 73 -5.86 12.75 7.32
C PRO A 73 -5.13 12.30 8.59
N ASP A 74 -4.81 13.26 9.46
CA ASP A 74 -4.33 12.93 10.80
C ASP A 74 -5.35 12.00 11.45
N ALA A 75 -4.86 10.92 12.07
CA ALA A 75 -5.70 10.01 12.83
C ALA A 75 -6.21 10.79 14.05
N ASP A 76 -7.44 11.31 13.96
CA ASP A 76 -8.20 11.87 15.09
C ASP A 76 -8.49 10.81 16.16
#